data_AF-A0A4Y7N8K9-F1
#
_entry.id   AF-A0A4Y7N8K9-F1
#
_cell.length_a   1.000
_cell.length_b   1.000
_cell.length_c   1.000
_cell.angle_alpha   90.00
_cell.angle_beta   90.00
_cell.angle_gamma   90.00
#
_symmetry.space_group_name_H-M   'P 1'
#
loop_
_entity.id
_entity.type
_entity.pdbx_description
1 polymer ?
#
loop_
_entity_poly.entity_id
_entity_poly.type
_entity_poly.pdbx_seq_one_letter_code
_entity_poly.pdbx_strand_id
1 'polypeptide(L)'
;MTSKKLYGKDLKEFDDVDVDDLLTQLSAEELEILSKEVDPDDRFMPPDQRTNYHCEREPTGPVDRKQLIEHINKIALETPDQPENVPFVPGVVRGKKWIPPEAPVIATREDEGVSFNLEDEYEQALGTATEEELVDLAAILGFHSMMNQDQYHASLLNKGKVGLGWDGVTKASQPKALPFEPPNTTDPEQSILKVYDDDSKTIELCFNNINLTDDQFDRLFKALEINTRLEVLSLSNTGLTDRTAEKLAAALEKNATLRVINIETNQVSANGIVRLVKSLLVQKNIEEFRASNQLTAHVLGNKAEMDITQFIEQNTTLMRVGLFFEFNDARSRVANHLQKNIDRNRLRRTGRAPRNLTAGYILKKDTPNTKKSNTGQEFKVYTE
;
A
#
# COMPACT_ATOMS: atom_id res chain seq x y z
N MET A 1 -31.40 29.42 -15.14
CA MET A 1 -30.51 29.51 -13.96
C MET A 1 -30.84 30.81 -13.26
N THR A 2 -31.51 30.74 -12.11
CA THR A 2 -31.78 31.91 -11.28
C THR A 2 -30.45 32.40 -10.71
N SER A 3 -30.04 33.63 -11.07
CA SER A 3 -28.90 34.27 -10.41
C SER A 3 -29.21 34.34 -8.91
N LYS A 4 -28.31 33.79 -8.09
CA LYS A 4 -28.42 33.98 -6.64
C LYS A 4 -28.24 35.48 -6.38
N LYS A 5 -29.24 36.11 -5.77
CA LYS A 5 -29.18 37.52 -5.40
C LYS A 5 -28.68 37.62 -3.97
N LEU A 6 -27.69 38.48 -3.74
CA LEU A 6 -27.20 38.80 -2.40
C LEU A 6 -27.65 40.24 -2.09
N TYR A 7 -28.39 40.43 -1.00
CA TYR A 7 -29.01 41.72 -0.63
C TYR A 7 -29.78 42.41 -1.78
N GLY A 8 -30.48 41.61 -2.60
CA GLY A 8 -31.32 42.13 -3.68
C GLY A 8 -30.58 42.54 -4.96
N LYS A 9 -29.24 42.48 -4.97
CA LYS A 9 -28.39 42.72 -6.15
C LYS A 9 -27.91 41.41 -6.76
N ASP A 10 -27.70 41.41 -8.07
CA ASP A 10 -27.14 40.25 -8.78
C ASP A 10 -25.64 40.12 -8.49
N LEU A 11 -25.16 38.90 -8.22
CA LEU A 11 -23.76 38.63 -7.84
C LEU A 11 -22.72 39.25 -8.79
N LYS A 12 -23.06 39.37 -10.08
CA LYS A 12 -22.17 39.98 -11.10
C LYS A 12 -21.85 41.44 -10.84
N GLU A 13 -22.70 42.17 -10.11
CA GLU A 13 -22.43 43.57 -9.75
C GLU A 13 -21.34 43.70 -8.69
N PHE A 14 -20.97 42.62 -7.99
CA PHE A 14 -19.92 42.59 -6.99
C PHE A 14 -18.57 42.09 -7.56
N ASP A 15 -18.54 41.53 -8.77
CA ASP A 15 -17.32 41.04 -9.41
C ASP A 15 -16.38 42.20 -9.84
N ASP A 16 -16.95 43.39 -10.09
CA ASP A 16 -16.22 44.57 -10.59
C ASP A 16 -15.94 45.63 -9.51
N VAL A 17 -16.20 45.33 -8.23
CA VAL A 17 -15.96 46.28 -7.13
C VAL A 17 -14.52 46.15 -6.65
N ASP A 18 -13.76 47.24 -6.70
CA ASP A 18 -12.38 47.27 -6.22
C ASP A 18 -12.34 47.09 -4.69
N VAL A 19 -11.70 46.02 -4.26
CA VAL A 19 -11.60 45.63 -2.84
C VAL A 19 -10.79 46.66 -2.06
N ASP A 20 -9.79 47.29 -2.69
CA ASP A 20 -8.93 48.27 -2.02
C ASP A 20 -9.69 49.60 -1.74
N ASP A 21 -10.60 49.99 -2.62
CA ASP A 21 -11.48 51.15 -2.42
C ASP A 21 -12.52 50.92 -1.30
N LEU A 22 -12.96 49.67 -1.11
CA LEU A 22 -13.84 49.30 0.02
C LEU A 22 -13.08 49.31 1.35
N LEU A 23 -11.84 48.80 1.36
CA LEU A 23 -11.00 48.75 2.56
C LEU A 23 -10.59 50.16 3.04
N THR A 24 -10.42 51.12 2.13
CA THR A 24 -10.10 52.51 2.49
C THR A 24 -11.29 53.31 3.06
N GLN A 25 -12.52 52.87 2.80
CA GLN A 25 -13.75 53.49 3.32
C GLN A 25 -14.13 52.99 4.72
N LEU A 26 -13.58 51.86 5.16
CA LEU A 26 -13.84 51.27 6.47
C LEU A 26 -13.06 51.98 7.58
N SER A 27 -13.72 52.16 8.73
CA SER A 27 -13.07 52.70 9.92
C SER A 27 -12.10 51.68 10.54
N ALA A 28 -11.15 52.15 11.35
CA ALA A 28 -10.16 51.28 12.01
C ALA A 28 -10.82 50.19 12.90
N GLU A 29 -11.98 50.49 13.49
CA GLU A 29 -12.74 49.54 14.32
C GLU A 29 -13.43 48.47 13.46
N GLU A 30 -13.96 48.85 12.29
CA GLU A 30 -14.59 47.90 11.36
C GLU A 30 -13.57 47.00 10.67
N LEU A 31 -12.38 47.52 10.34
CA LEU A 31 -11.26 46.71 9.85
C LEU A 31 -10.80 45.68 10.89
N GLU A 32 -10.78 46.06 12.18
CA GLU A 32 -10.45 45.13 13.27
C GLU A 32 -11.51 44.02 13.42
N ILE A 33 -12.80 44.35 13.29
CA ILE A 33 -13.88 43.36 13.31
C ILE A 33 -13.77 42.42 12.10
N LEU A 34 -13.52 42.95 10.90
CA LEU A 34 -13.39 42.15 9.68
C LEU A 34 -12.21 41.16 9.79
N SER A 35 -11.09 41.59 10.40
CA SER A 35 -9.94 40.72 10.67
C SER A 35 -10.22 39.58 11.66
N LYS A 36 -11.27 39.71 12.48
CA LYS A 36 -11.68 38.68 13.45
C LYS A 36 -12.71 37.71 12.86
N GLU A 37 -13.29 38.00 11.69
CA GLU A 37 -14.23 37.09 11.01
C GLU A 37 -13.50 36.16 10.04
N VAL A 38 -12.82 35.16 10.61
CA VAL A 38 -12.11 34.12 9.86
C VAL A 38 -12.91 32.83 9.83
N ASP A 39 -13.00 32.18 8.66
CA ASP A 39 -13.62 30.87 8.52
C ASP A 39 -12.79 29.79 9.27
N PRO A 40 -13.36 29.16 10.32
CA PRO A 40 -12.64 28.15 11.10
C PRO A 40 -12.24 26.92 10.28
N ASP A 41 -12.88 26.68 9.14
CA ASP A 41 -12.63 25.53 8.26
C ASP A 41 -11.65 25.85 7.10
N ASP A 42 -11.10 27.07 7.01
CA ASP A 42 -10.14 27.43 5.97
C ASP A 42 -8.81 26.68 6.13
N ARG A 43 -8.57 25.72 5.23
CA ARG A 43 -7.38 24.87 5.23
C ARG A 43 -6.08 25.60 4.93
N PHE A 44 -6.12 26.79 4.32
CA PHE A 44 -4.94 27.52 3.89
C PHE A 44 -4.36 28.44 4.98
N MET A 45 -5.11 28.72 6.05
CA MET A 45 -4.59 29.47 7.19
C MET A 45 -4.03 28.56 8.30
N PRO A 46 -2.98 28.96 9.03
CA PRO A 46 -2.50 28.24 10.21
C PRO A 46 -3.61 28.08 11.27
N PRO A 47 -3.69 26.95 12.01
CA PRO A 47 -4.76 26.70 12.98
C PRO A 47 -4.94 27.79 14.05
N ASP A 48 -3.85 28.47 14.45
CA ASP A 48 -3.86 29.57 15.42
C ASP A 48 -4.61 30.81 14.89
N GLN A 49 -4.59 31.01 13.57
CA GLN A 49 -5.23 32.14 12.89
C GLN A 49 -6.67 31.85 12.45
N ARG A 50 -7.17 30.62 12.66
CA ARG A 50 -8.56 30.21 12.37
C ARG A 50 -9.51 30.47 13.53
N THR A 51 -9.03 31.11 14.59
CA THR A 51 -9.82 31.35 15.80
C THR A 51 -9.84 32.83 16.13
N ASN A 52 -11.01 33.32 16.54
CA ASN A 52 -11.21 34.73 16.89
C ASN A 52 -10.57 35.09 18.24
N TYR A 53 -10.02 34.10 18.95
CA TYR A 53 -9.42 34.27 20.26
C TYR A 53 -7.90 34.41 20.14
N HIS A 54 -7.39 35.59 20.48
CA HIS A 54 -5.96 35.81 20.67
C HIS A 54 -5.65 35.88 22.16
N CYS A 55 -4.73 35.04 22.63
CA CYS A 55 -4.31 35.06 24.02
C CYS A 55 -3.40 36.27 24.26
N GLU A 56 -3.90 37.28 24.95
CA GLU A 56 -3.14 38.49 25.33
C GLU A 56 -2.18 38.27 26.52
N ARG A 57 -2.16 37.05 27.09
CA ARG A 57 -1.33 36.77 28.27
C ARG A 57 0.10 36.46 27.86
N GLU A 58 1.04 37.16 28.48
CA GLU A 58 2.47 36.89 28.37
C GLU A 58 2.79 35.41 28.69
N PRO A 59 3.71 34.76 27.93
CA PRO A 59 4.08 33.37 28.15
C PRO A 59 4.57 33.14 29.58
N THR A 60 3.90 32.29 30.34
CA THR A 60 4.19 32.03 31.76
C THR A 60 5.37 31.07 31.99
N GLY A 61 6.18 30.81 30.96
CA GLY A 61 7.32 29.89 30.99
C GLY A 61 7.01 28.49 30.41
N PRO A 62 7.99 27.57 30.44
CA PRO A 62 7.82 26.20 29.92
C PRO A 62 6.78 25.41 30.74
N VAL A 63 5.92 24.67 30.05
CA VAL A 63 4.80 23.93 30.66
C VAL A 63 5.29 22.82 31.59
N ASP A 64 5.13 23.01 32.90
CA ASP A 64 5.32 21.95 33.89
C ASP A 64 4.05 21.11 34.03
N ARG A 65 4.02 19.98 33.32
CA ARG A 65 2.87 19.07 33.30
C ARG A 65 2.47 18.56 34.68
N LYS A 66 3.40 18.43 35.63
CA LYS A 66 3.09 17.91 36.96
C LYS A 66 2.26 18.90 37.77
N GLN A 67 2.67 20.18 37.76
CA GLN A 67 1.94 21.25 38.45
C GLN A 67 0.54 21.47 37.86
N LEU A 68 0.40 21.36 36.53
CA LEU A 68 -0.90 21.46 35.88
C LEU A 68 -1.86 20.35 36.33
N ILE A 69 -1.38 19.10 36.39
CA ILE A 69 -2.19 17.96 36.84
C ILE A 69 -2.60 18.12 38.30
N GLU A 70 -1.67 18.53 39.17
CA GLU A 70 -1.98 18.80 40.58
C GLU A 70 -3.00 19.94 40.74
N HIS A 71 -2.89 21.01 39.95
CA HIS A 71 -3.85 22.11 39.96
C HIS A 71 -5.25 21.68 39.51
N ILE A 72 -5.35 20.89 38.43
CA ILE A 72 -6.63 20.36 37.93
C ILE A 72 -7.26 19.44 38.99
N ASN A 73 -6.47 18.56 39.60
CA ASN A 73 -6.96 17.67 40.65
C ASN A 73 -7.44 18.45 41.88
N LYS A 74 -6.74 19.52 42.24
CA LYS A 74 -7.14 20.40 43.34
C LYS A 74 -8.46 21.11 43.04
N ILE A 75 -8.62 21.66 41.83
CA ILE A 75 -9.89 22.27 41.40
C ILE A 75 -11.03 21.25 41.42
N ALA A 76 -10.79 20.03 40.93
CA ALA A 76 -11.80 18.98 40.90
C ALA A 76 -12.24 18.55 42.32
N LEU A 77 -11.32 18.57 43.30
CA LEU A 77 -11.63 18.27 44.70
C LEU A 77 -12.31 19.44 45.43
N GLU A 78 -11.98 20.68 45.07
CA GLU A 78 -12.50 21.89 45.73
C GLU A 78 -13.85 22.35 45.15
N THR A 79 -14.15 22.00 43.89
CA THR A 79 -15.42 22.35 43.25
C THR A 79 -16.51 21.41 43.76
N PRO A 80 -17.53 21.89 44.49
CA PRO A 80 -18.61 21.03 44.96
C PRO A 80 -19.45 20.55 43.78
N ASP A 81 -19.89 19.29 43.85
CA ASP A 81 -20.82 18.72 42.87
C ASP A 81 -22.11 19.55 42.85
N GLN A 82 -22.56 19.90 41.64
CA GLN A 82 -23.84 20.57 41.48
C GLN A 82 -24.97 19.62 41.91
N PRO A 83 -25.92 20.06 42.75
CA PRO A 83 -27.02 19.21 43.15
C PRO A 83 -27.87 18.85 41.93
N GLU A 84 -28.00 17.55 41.65
CA GLU A 84 -28.91 17.07 40.62
C GLU A 84 -30.36 17.39 41.03
N ASN A 85 -31.00 18.32 40.33
CA ASN A 85 -32.42 18.64 40.55
C ASN A 85 -33.33 17.41 40.39
N VAL A 86 -32.87 16.38 39.67
CA VAL A 86 -33.60 15.14 39.41
C VAL A 86 -32.63 13.95 39.50
N PRO A 87 -32.53 13.27 40.65
CA PRO A 87 -31.57 12.18 40.82
C PRO A 87 -31.87 11.02 39.87
N PHE A 88 -30.82 10.48 39.26
CA PHE A 88 -30.90 9.31 38.38
C PHE A 88 -31.42 8.08 39.14
N VAL A 89 -32.50 7.47 38.64
CA VAL A 89 -33.03 6.20 39.17
C VAL A 89 -32.79 5.12 38.12
N PRO A 90 -31.99 4.07 38.43
CA PRO A 90 -31.73 2.97 37.51
C PRO A 90 -33.04 2.35 36.99
N GLY A 91 -33.19 2.27 35.66
CA GLY A 91 -34.36 1.67 35.02
C GLY A 91 -35.55 2.62 34.75
N VAL A 92 -35.48 3.88 35.18
CA VAL A 92 -36.54 4.87 34.91
C VAL A 92 -36.14 5.75 33.73
N VAL A 93 -36.66 5.45 32.53
CA VAL A 93 -36.53 6.34 31.37
C VAL A 93 -37.50 7.50 31.55
N ARG A 94 -36.99 8.67 31.94
CA ARG A 94 -37.78 9.90 32.07
C ARG A 94 -37.72 10.66 30.74
N GLY A 95 -38.77 10.55 29.94
CA GLY A 95 -38.88 11.19 28.62
C GLY A 95 -39.75 10.36 27.67
N LYS A 96 -40.18 10.96 26.55
CA LYS A 96 -40.83 10.18 25.49
C LYS A 96 -39.77 9.26 24.88
N LYS A 97 -40.00 7.94 24.91
CA LYS A 97 -39.18 6.99 24.16
C LYS A 97 -39.20 7.44 22.71
N TRP A 98 -38.04 7.75 22.15
CA TRP A 98 -37.95 8.16 20.75
C TRP A 98 -38.50 7.03 19.89
N ILE A 99 -39.57 7.33 19.14
CA ILE A 99 -40.15 6.42 18.15
C ILE A 99 -39.60 6.92 16.81
N PRO A 100 -38.86 6.09 16.07
CA PRO A 100 -38.42 6.44 14.73
C PRO A 100 -39.65 6.82 13.90
N PRO A 101 -39.65 7.98 13.19
CA PRO A 101 -40.70 8.28 12.24
C PRO A 101 -40.78 7.16 11.19
N GLU A 102 -42.00 6.78 10.80
CA GLU A 102 -42.21 5.80 9.74
C GLU A 102 -41.45 6.27 8.49
N ALA A 103 -40.57 5.41 7.98
CA ALA A 103 -39.85 5.70 6.74
C ALA A 103 -40.91 6.01 5.67
N PRO A 104 -40.73 7.09 4.87
CA PRO A 104 -41.64 7.34 3.78
C PRO A 104 -41.67 6.08 2.92
N VAL A 105 -42.86 5.53 2.72
CA VAL A 105 -43.08 4.51 1.69
C VAL A 105 -42.69 5.23 0.41
N ILE A 106 -41.47 4.96 -0.06
CA ILE A 106 -41.12 5.26 -1.44
C ILE A 106 -42.19 4.51 -2.20
N ALA A 107 -43.10 5.26 -2.84
CA ALA A 107 -44.01 4.66 -3.79
C ALA A 107 -43.09 3.88 -4.71
N THR A 108 -43.15 2.55 -4.60
CA THR A 108 -42.56 1.65 -5.58
C THR A 108 -42.94 2.30 -6.90
N ARG A 109 -41.93 2.72 -7.67
CA ARG A 109 -42.16 3.01 -9.09
C ARG A 109 -43.07 1.89 -9.53
N GLU A 110 -44.25 2.22 -10.03
CA GLU A 110 -45.06 1.23 -10.71
C GLU A 110 -44.08 0.57 -11.66
N ASP A 111 -43.73 -0.69 -11.36
CA ASP A 111 -42.89 -1.46 -12.24
C ASP A 111 -43.72 -1.51 -13.51
N GLU A 112 -43.35 -0.67 -14.48
CA GLU A 112 -43.64 -0.93 -15.87
C GLU A 112 -42.95 -2.25 -16.15
N GLY A 113 -43.63 -3.34 -15.77
CA GLY A 113 -43.23 -4.69 -16.06
C GLY A 113 -43.12 -4.73 -17.56
N VAL A 114 -41.88 -4.66 -18.05
CA VAL A 114 -41.60 -4.91 -19.44
C VAL A 114 -42.00 -6.36 -19.63
N SER A 115 -43.20 -6.59 -20.17
CA SER A 115 -43.69 -7.92 -20.49
C SER A 115 -42.87 -8.42 -21.67
N PHE A 116 -41.73 -9.02 -21.36
CA PHE A 116 -40.98 -9.78 -22.34
C PHE A 116 -41.84 -11.00 -22.67
N ASN A 117 -42.33 -11.06 -23.90
CA ASN A 117 -43.10 -12.19 -24.39
C ASN A 117 -42.13 -13.36 -24.62
N LEU A 118 -41.79 -14.05 -23.54
CA LEU A 118 -41.05 -15.30 -23.57
C LEU A 118 -41.96 -16.39 -24.14
N GLU A 119 -41.40 -17.36 -24.86
CA GLU A 119 -42.19 -18.51 -25.29
C GLU A 119 -42.67 -19.29 -24.04
N ASP A 120 -43.89 -19.82 -24.08
CA ASP A 120 -44.55 -20.49 -22.94
C ASP A 120 -43.66 -21.54 -22.26
N GLU A 121 -42.78 -22.20 -23.02
CA GLU A 121 -41.82 -23.19 -22.53
C GLU A 121 -40.75 -22.58 -21.59
N TYR A 122 -40.25 -21.38 -21.88
CA TYR A 122 -39.25 -20.71 -21.03
C TYR A 122 -39.87 -20.10 -19.78
N GLU A 123 -41.10 -19.58 -19.88
CA GLU A 123 -41.82 -19.05 -18.73
C GLU A 123 -42.13 -20.18 -17.73
N GLN A 124 -42.55 -21.35 -18.23
CA GLN A 124 -42.75 -22.53 -17.41
C GLN A 124 -41.44 -23.05 -16.78
N ALA A 125 -40.33 -23.03 -17.52
CA ALA A 125 -39.02 -23.44 -17.01
C ALA A 125 -38.50 -22.49 -15.92
N LEU A 126 -38.62 -21.17 -16.11
CA LEU A 126 -38.20 -20.18 -15.12
C LEU A 126 -39.10 -20.15 -13.89
N GLY A 127 -40.41 -20.38 -14.06
CA GLY A 127 -41.37 -20.46 -12.95
C GLY A 127 -41.24 -21.72 -12.09
N THR A 128 -40.62 -22.78 -12.61
CA THR A 128 -40.38 -24.04 -11.89
C THR A 128 -38.94 -24.19 -11.39
N ALA A 129 -38.01 -23.34 -11.83
CA ALA A 129 -36.62 -23.37 -11.44
C ALA A 129 -36.42 -23.02 -9.96
N THR A 130 -35.47 -23.69 -9.32
CA THR A 130 -35.06 -23.38 -7.96
C THR A 130 -34.20 -22.11 -7.93
N GLU A 131 -34.15 -21.45 -6.78
CA GLU A 131 -33.33 -20.24 -6.60
C GLU A 131 -31.83 -20.47 -6.87
N GLU A 132 -31.33 -21.69 -6.62
CA GLU A 132 -29.95 -22.07 -6.91
C GLU A 132 -29.69 -22.13 -8.43
N GLU A 133 -30.61 -22.74 -9.18
CA GLU A 133 -30.54 -22.82 -10.65
C GLU A 133 -30.67 -21.45 -11.30
N LEU A 134 -31.53 -20.57 -10.76
CA LEU A 134 -31.66 -19.19 -11.22
C LEU A 134 -30.37 -18.39 -10.98
N VAL A 135 -29.71 -18.59 -9.84
CA VAL A 135 -28.41 -17.96 -9.54
C VAL A 135 -27.31 -18.49 -10.47
N ASP A 136 -27.28 -19.79 -10.75
CA ASP A 136 -26.30 -20.36 -11.67
C ASP A 136 -26.53 -19.88 -13.12
N LEU A 137 -27.78 -19.84 -13.58
CA LEU A 137 -28.15 -19.32 -14.89
C LEU A 137 -27.73 -17.86 -15.04
N ALA A 138 -28.01 -17.03 -14.04
CA ALA A 138 -27.65 -15.62 -14.11
C ALA A 138 -26.13 -15.39 -13.98
N ALA A 139 -25.37 -16.29 -13.33
CA ALA A 139 -23.90 -16.28 -13.37
C ALA A 139 -23.37 -16.65 -14.76
N ILE A 140 -23.96 -17.66 -15.44
CA ILE A 140 -23.63 -18.06 -16.82
C ILE A 140 -23.95 -16.93 -17.81
N LEU A 141 -25.09 -16.27 -17.65
CA LEU A 141 -25.54 -15.16 -18.49
C LEU A 141 -24.78 -13.85 -18.21
N GLY A 142 -23.95 -13.80 -17.16
CA GLY A 142 -23.13 -12.65 -16.82
C GLY A 142 -23.86 -11.51 -16.11
N PHE A 143 -24.99 -11.79 -15.44
CA PHE A 143 -25.73 -10.82 -14.63
C PHE A 143 -25.06 -10.55 -13.26
N HIS A 144 -23.78 -10.18 -13.28
CA HIS A 144 -22.99 -9.92 -12.07
C HIS A 144 -23.54 -8.75 -11.23
N SER A 145 -24.25 -7.80 -11.85
CA SER A 145 -24.82 -6.63 -11.17
C SER A 145 -26.05 -6.95 -10.33
N MET A 146 -26.68 -8.11 -10.53
CA MET A 146 -27.88 -8.54 -9.82
C MET A 146 -27.57 -9.59 -8.73
N MET A 147 -26.29 -9.84 -8.46
CA MET A 147 -25.83 -10.86 -7.51
C MET A 147 -24.85 -10.29 -6.50
N ASN A 148 -24.84 -10.89 -5.30
CA ASN A 148 -23.79 -10.63 -4.35
C ASN A 148 -22.47 -11.30 -4.77
N GLN A 149 -21.33 -10.70 -4.42
CA GLN A 149 -20.00 -11.22 -4.77
C GLN A 149 -19.79 -12.66 -4.27
N ASP A 150 -20.32 -12.97 -3.08
CA ASP A 150 -20.26 -14.31 -2.49
C ASP A 150 -21.11 -15.34 -3.25
N GLN A 151 -22.30 -14.94 -3.74
CA GLN A 151 -23.19 -15.79 -4.55
C GLN A 151 -22.55 -16.08 -5.92
N TYR A 152 -22.00 -15.05 -6.56
CA TYR A 152 -21.31 -15.18 -7.85
C TYR A 152 -20.08 -16.09 -7.75
N HIS A 153 -19.24 -15.91 -6.72
CA HIS A 153 -18.10 -16.80 -6.48
C HIS A 153 -18.53 -18.22 -6.09
N ALA A 154 -19.63 -18.39 -5.36
CA ALA A 154 -20.14 -19.70 -4.99
C ALA A 154 -20.65 -20.49 -6.21
N SER A 155 -21.34 -19.83 -7.14
CA SER A 155 -21.79 -20.40 -8.42
C SER A 155 -20.60 -20.83 -9.29
N LEU A 156 -19.59 -19.96 -9.45
CA LEU A 156 -18.35 -20.30 -10.18
C LEU A 156 -17.61 -21.52 -9.60
N LEU A 157 -17.63 -21.68 -8.28
CA LEU A 157 -16.95 -22.76 -7.57
C LEU A 157 -17.84 -23.98 -7.32
N ASN A 158 -19.09 -23.95 -7.79
CA ASN A 158 -20.10 -25.00 -7.58
C ASN A 158 -20.24 -25.39 -6.09
N LYS A 159 -20.21 -24.39 -5.21
CA LYS A 159 -20.20 -24.55 -3.74
C LYS A 159 -21.59 -24.54 -3.09
N GLY A 160 -22.66 -24.57 -3.90
CA GLY A 160 -24.06 -24.47 -3.44
C GLY A 160 -24.41 -23.06 -2.95
N LYS A 161 -25.61 -22.91 -2.36
CA LYS A 161 -26.12 -21.61 -1.91
C LYS A 161 -25.25 -20.97 -0.83
N VAL A 162 -24.69 -19.81 -1.12
CA VAL A 162 -23.96 -18.97 -0.17
C VAL A 162 -24.66 -17.62 -0.05
N GLY A 163 -25.13 -17.30 1.16
CA GLY A 163 -25.77 -16.02 1.48
C GLY A 163 -27.27 -16.12 1.75
N LEU A 164 -27.90 -14.97 1.99
CA LEU A 164 -29.35 -14.84 1.91
C LEU A 164 -29.75 -14.96 0.43
N GLY A 165 -30.97 -15.41 0.13
CA GLY A 165 -31.46 -15.62 -1.23
C GLY A 165 -31.41 -14.40 -2.16
N TRP A 166 -32.08 -14.49 -3.31
CA TRP A 166 -32.21 -13.42 -4.32
C TRP A 166 -32.86 -12.16 -3.73
N ASP A 167 -33.76 -12.32 -2.76
CA ASP A 167 -34.41 -11.23 -1.98
C ASP A 167 -33.65 -10.89 -0.67
N GLY A 168 -32.43 -11.42 -0.53
CA GLY A 168 -31.62 -11.26 0.67
C GLY A 168 -30.89 -9.92 0.72
N VAL A 169 -31.13 -9.13 1.77
CA VAL A 169 -30.34 -7.91 2.02
C VAL A 169 -28.89 -8.29 2.33
N THR A 170 -27.96 -7.93 1.43
CA THR A 170 -26.52 -8.14 1.60
C THR A 170 -26.01 -7.44 2.86
N LYS A 171 -25.47 -8.22 3.81
CA LYS A 171 -24.79 -7.69 5.01
C LYS A 171 -23.31 -7.48 4.71
N ALA A 172 -22.69 -6.52 5.40
CA ALA A 172 -21.24 -6.35 5.36
C ALA A 172 -20.55 -7.65 5.82
N SER A 173 -19.51 -8.07 5.07
CA SER A 173 -18.70 -9.23 5.43
C SER A 173 -18.05 -9.00 6.79
N GLN A 174 -18.24 -9.93 7.73
CA GLN A 174 -17.57 -9.86 9.02
C GLN A 174 -16.09 -10.21 8.81
N PRO A 175 -15.15 -9.35 9.26
CA PRO A 175 -13.73 -9.66 9.15
C PRO A 175 -13.44 -10.95 9.91
N LYS A 176 -12.91 -11.95 9.19
CA LYS A 176 -12.48 -13.21 9.80
C LYS A 176 -11.32 -12.92 10.73
N ALA A 177 -11.54 -12.98 12.04
CA ALA A 177 -10.47 -12.92 13.03
C ALA A 177 -9.57 -14.14 12.82
N LEU A 178 -8.40 -13.93 12.22
CA LEU A 178 -7.38 -14.95 12.13
C LEU A 178 -6.73 -15.10 13.50
N PRO A 179 -6.50 -16.34 13.99
CA PRO A 179 -5.76 -16.54 15.22
C PRO A 179 -4.34 -15.98 15.05
N PHE A 180 -3.77 -15.42 16.12
CA PHE A 180 -2.36 -15.03 16.12
C PHE A 180 -1.50 -16.28 15.89
N GLU A 181 -0.56 -16.18 14.95
CA GLU A 181 0.44 -17.22 14.75
C GLU A 181 1.32 -17.34 16.02
N PRO A 182 1.78 -18.56 16.35
CA PRO A 182 2.67 -18.74 17.49
C PRO A 182 3.98 -17.95 17.29
N PRO A 183 4.56 -17.40 18.37
CA PRO A 183 5.83 -16.68 18.29
C PRO A 183 6.95 -17.60 17.81
N ASN A 184 7.95 -17.02 17.14
CA ASN A 184 9.14 -17.75 16.69
C ASN A 184 9.95 -18.25 17.90
N THR A 185 10.13 -19.57 18.02
CA THR A 185 10.84 -20.22 19.13
C THR A 185 12.32 -20.52 18.84
N THR A 186 12.87 -19.97 17.75
CA THR A 186 14.27 -20.19 17.37
C THR A 186 15.23 -19.58 18.40
N ASP A 187 16.17 -20.36 18.92
CA ASP A 187 17.19 -19.87 19.85
C ASP A 187 18.31 -19.12 19.10
N PRO A 188 18.50 -17.80 19.36
CA PRO A 188 19.54 -17.02 18.68
C PRO A 188 20.95 -17.51 18.96
N GLU A 189 21.27 -17.88 20.20
CA GLU A 189 22.65 -18.20 20.60
C GLU A 189 23.13 -19.49 19.94
N GLN A 190 22.30 -20.54 20.00
CA GLN A 190 22.60 -21.82 19.35
C GLN A 190 22.65 -21.68 17.82
N SER A 191 21.79 -20.86 17.24
CA SER A 191 21.73 -20.70 15.79
C SER A 191 22.94 -19.92 15.26
N ILE A 192 23.39 -18.89 15.98
CA ILE A 192 24.63 -18.16 15.65
C ILE A 192 25.83 -19.10 15.72
N LEU A 193 25.91 -19.96 16.75
CA LEU A 193 26.97 -20.94 16.87
C LEU A 193 26.97 -21.93 15.69
N LYS A 194 25.81 -22.42 15.26
CA LYS A 194 25.69 -23.29 14.07
C LYS A 194 26.16 -22.61 12.77
N VAL A 195 25.88 -21.31 12.61
CA VAL A 195 26.37 -20.53 11.47
C VAL A 195 27.90 -20.38 11.54
N TYR A 196 28.44 -20.15 12.74
CA TYR A 196 29.89 -20.05 12.95
C TYR A 196 30.62 -21.38 12.67
N ASP A 197 30.03 -22.50 13.10
CA ASP A 197 30.57 -23.85 12.89
C ASP A 197 30.33 -24.41 11.47
N ASP A 198 29.74 -23.62 10.57
CA ASP A 198 29.40 -23.97 9.19
C ASP A 198 28.59 -25.29 9.06
N ASP A 199 27.55 -25.42 9.91
CA ASP A 199 26.73 -26.63 9.94
C ASP A 199 26.02 -26.90 8.61
N SER A 200 26.25 -28.09 8.06
CA SER A 200 25.69 -28.56 6.79
C SER A 200 24.15 -28.56 6.73
N LYS A 201 23.45 -28.61 7.87
CA LYS A 201 21.98 -28.62 7.92
C LYS A 201 21.37 -27.23 7.91
N THR A 202 22.16 -26.21 8.24
CA THR A 202 21.68 -24.84 8.41
C THR A 202 21.78 -24.08 7.07
N ILE A 203 20.85 -24.35 6.16
CA ILE A 203 20.74 -23.68 4.86
C ILE A 203 19.92 -22.39 4.97
N GLU A 204 18.91 -22.40 5.84
CA GLU A 204 18.00 -21.30 6.06
C GLU A 204 17.98 -20.91 7.55
N LEU A 205 18.07 -19.61 7.82
CA LEU A 205 18.02 -19.05 9.15
C LEU A 205 16.97 -17.95 9.23
N CYS A 206 15.99 -18.15 10.13
CA CYS A 206 14.88 -17.23 10.32
C CYS A 206 14.81 -16.73 11.77
N PHE A 207 15.17 -15.46 11.98
CA PHE A 207 15.01 -14.75 13.24
C PHE A 207 13.84 -13.77 13.22
N ASN A 208 12.86 -13.98 12.35
CA ASN A 208 11.72 -13.07 12.26
C ASN A 208 11.02 -12.92 13.62
N ASN A 209 10.74 -11.66 13.99
CA ASN A 209 10.08 -11.26 15.23
C ASN A 209 10.83 -11.63 16.52
N ILE A 210 12.15 -11.85 16.44
CA ILE A 210 13.02 -12.06 17.60
C ILE A 210 13.87 -10.82 17.78
N ASN A 211 13.79 -10.18 18.95
CA ASN A 211 14.63 -9.03 19.25
C ASN A 211 16.08 -9.49 19.52
N LEU A 212 17.01 -9.07 18.67
CA LEU A 212 18.42 -9.44 18.77
C LEU A 212 19.21 -8.30 19.43
N THR A 213 20.18 -8.68 20.25
CA THR A 213 21.13 -7.71 20.82
C THR A 213 22.20 -7.34 19.80
N ASP A 214 22.83 -6.18 19.98
CA ASP A 214 23.94 -5.73 19.13
C ASP A 214 25.10 -6.74 19.08
N ASP A 215 25.40 -7.40 20.20
CA ASP A 215 26.45 -8.42 20.27
C ASP A 215 26.08 -9.68 19.47
N GLN A 216 24.81 -10.08 19.48
CA GLN A 216 24.32 -11.18 18.65
C GLN A 216 24.42 -10.85 17.16
N PHE A 217 24.08 -9.62 16.76
CA PHE A 217 24.31 -9.17 15.37
C PHE A 217 25.79 -9.21 14.99
N ASP A 218 26.68 -8.75 15.87
CA ASP A 218 28.12 -8.75 15.61
C ASP A 218 28.67 -10.16 15.43
N ARG A 219 28.27 -11.10 16.30
CA ARG A 219 28.66 -12.50 16.20
C ARG A 219 28.08 -13.16 14.96
N LEU A 220 26.80 -12.92 14.66
CA LEU A 220 26.15 -13.43 13.45
C LEU A 220 26.87 -12.94 12.19
N PHE A 221 27.09 -11.64 12.04
CA PHE A 221 27.67 -11.08 10.81
C PHE A 221 29.14 -11.47 10.63
N LYS A 222 29.92 -11.61 11.72
CA LYS A 222 31.25 -12.20 11.65
C LYS A 222 31.22 -13.67 11.22
N ALA A 223 30.25 -14.43 11.71
CA ALA A 223 30.06 -15.82 11.29
C ALA A 223 29.67 -15.91 9.80
N LEU A 224 28.84 -14.98 9.30
CA LEU A 224 28.47 -14.93 7.87
C LEU A 224 29.68 -14.71 6.96
N GLU A 225 30.71 -13.99 7.40
CA GLU A 225 31.91 -13.75 6.57
C GLU A 225 32.62 -15.05 6.15
N ILE A 226 32.58 -16.07 7.03
CA ILE A 226 33.27 -17.35 6.84
C ILE A 226 32.34 -18.49 6.43
N ASN A 227 31.02 -18.34 6.67
CA ASN A 227 30.04 -19.38 6.41
C ASN A 227 29.93 -19.68 4.91
N THR A 228 29.80 -20.97 4.58
CA THR A 228 29.74 -21.46 3.18
C THR A 228 28.45 -22.20 2.83
N ARG A 229 27.48 -22.25 3.74
CA ARG A 229 26.28 -23.10 3.62
C ARG A 229 24.97 -22.34 3.67
N LEU A 230 24.92 -21.22 4.40
CA LEU A 230 23.71 -20.45 4.57
C LEU A 230 23.35 -19.75 3.25
N GLU A 231 22.17 -20.04 2.73
CA GLU A 231 21.62 -19.46 1.50
C GLU A 231 20.53 -18.41 1.81
N VAL A 232 19.76 -18.61 2.88
CA VAL A 232 18.62 -17.75 3.23
C VAL A 232 18.77 -17.20 4.64
N LEU A 233 18.77 -15.87 4.76
CA LEU A 233 18.79 -15.17 6.03
C LEU A 233 17.60 -14.22 6.14
N SER A 234 16.75 -14.44 7.14
CA SER A 234 15.59 -13.60 7.43
C SER A 234 15.69 -12.99 8.83
N LEU A 235 15.74 -11.66 8.87
CA LEU A 235 15.91 -10.82 10.05
C LEU A 235 14.77 -9.79 10.15
N SER A 236 13.54 -10.18 9.79
CA SER A 236 12.43 -9.24 9.81
C SER A 236 12.01 -8.90 11.24
N ASN A 237 11.83 -7.60 11.54
CA ASN A 237 11.43 -7.14 12.87
C ASN A 237 12.34 -7.68 14.00
N THR A 238 13.65 -7.44 13.85
CA THR A 238 14.69 -7.92 14.79
C THR A 238 15.37 -6.80 15.56
N GLY A 239 15.04 -5.53 15.27
CA GLY A 239 15.69 -4.36 15.86
C GLY A 239 16.96 -3.93 15.12
N LEU A 240 17.15 -4.32 13.86
CA LEU A 240 18.31 -3.94 13.07
C LEU A 240 18.37 -2.41 12.86
N THR A 241 19.49 -1.80 13.21
CA THR A 241 19.78 -0.35 13.06
C THR A 241 20.84 -0.09 11.98
N ASP A 242 21.08 1.17 11.64
CA ASP A 242 22.13 1.57 10.68
C ASP A 242 23.52 1.05 11.02
N ARG A 243 23.90 1.07 12.30
CA ARG A 243 25.22 0.59 12.75
C ARG A 243 25.38 -0.91 12.49
N THR A 244 24.34 -1.68 12.76
CA THR A 244 24.33 -3.13 12.49
C THR A 244 24.21 -3.41 10.98
N ALA A 245 23.48 -2.58 10.23
CA ALA A 245 23.36 -2.68 8.78
C ALA A 245 24.69 -2.45 8.07
N GLU A 246 25.55 -1.56 8.59
CA GLU A 246 26.91 -1.37 8.06
C GLU A 246 27.78 -2.63 8.23
N LYS A 247 27.68 -3.30 9.39
CA LYS A 247 28.38 -4.56 9.65
C LYS A 247 27.85 -5.70 8.76
N LEU A 248 26.53 -5.75 8.57
CA LEU A 248 25.91 -6.66 7.62
C LEU A 248 26.42 -6.41 6.20
N ALA A 249 26.50 -5.16 5.76
CA ALA A 249 27.03 -4.80 4.45
C ALA A 249 28.49 -5.27 4.28
N ALA A 250 29.34 -5.09 5.30
CA ALA A 250 30.71 -5.61 5.29
C ALA A 250 30.77 -7.15 5.21
N ALA A 251 29.84 -7.84 5.88
CA ALA A 251 29.74 -9.30 5.80
C ALA A 251 29.29 -9.78 4.41
N LEU A 252 28.33 -9.10 3.77
CA LEU A 252 27.87 -9.41 2.41
C LEU A 252 28.94 -9.21 1.34
N GLU A 253 29.90 -8.31 1.56
CA GLU A 253 31.03 -8.13 0.63
C GLU A 253 32.00 -9.32 0.65
N LYS A 254 32.00 -10.12 1.71
CA LYS A 254 32.86 -11.30 1.88
C LYS A 254 32.12 -12.61 1.62
N ASN A 255 30.85 -12.70 2.01
CA ASN A 255 30.07 -13.91 1.88
C ASN A 255 29.65 -14.17 0.42
N ALA A 256 30.01 -15.33 -0.12
CA ALA A 256 29.70 -15.72 -1.50
C ALA A 256 28.53 -16.73 -1.61
N THR A 257 27.86 -17.07 -0.51
CA THR A 257 26.88 -18.18 -0.47
C THR A 257 25.44 -17.74 -0.27
N LEU A 258 25.21 -16.63 0.43
CA LEU A 258 23.88 -16.06 0.64
C LEU A 258 23.23 -15.67 -0.68
N ARG A 259 21.97 -16.08 -0.83
CA ARG A 259 21.14 -15.82 -2.02
C ARG A 259 19.94 -14.96 -1.69
N VAL A 260 19.38 -15.13 -0.49
CA VAL A 260 18.18 -14.42 -0.05
C VAL A 260 18.47 -13.74 1.27
N ILE A 261 18.19 -12.43 1.32
CA ILE A 261 18.30 -11.63 2.52
C ILE A 261 17.01 -10.84 2.74
N ASN A 262 16.43 -10.99 3.92
CA ASN A 262 15.26 -10.24 4.36
C ASN A 262 15.58 -9.43 5.63
N ILE A 263 15.46 -8.11 5.54
CA ILE A 263 15.61 -7.16 6.65
C ILE A 263 14.38 -6.24 6.76
N GLU A 264 13.21 -6.69 6.32
CA GLU A 264 11.95 -5.94 6.39
C GLU A 264 11.56 -5.57 7.82
N THR A 265 10.85 -4.45 7.99
CA THR A 265 10.30 -4.04 9.30
C THR A 265 11.40 -3.83 10.35
N ASN A 266 12.47 -3.12 10.00
CA ASN A 266 13.56 -2.77 10.92
C ASN A 266 13.73 -1.24 11.03
N GLN A 267 14.84 -0.78 11.62
CA GLN A 267 15.15 0.64 11.86
C GLN A 267 16.34 1.10 11.03
N VAL A 268 16.37 0.72 9.74
CA VAL A 268 17.44 1.10 8.81
C VAL A 268 17.01 2.35 8.02
N SER A 269 17.87 3.37 8.00
CA SER A 269 17.67 4.60 7.23
C SER A 269 17.92 4.38 5.73
N ALA A 270 17.50 5.34 4.91
CA ALA A 270 17.74 5.30 3.46
C ALA A 270 19.23 5.15 3.13
N ASN A 271 20.12 5.84 3.86
CA ASN A 271 21.57 5.73 3.68
C ASN A 271 22.09 4.32 4.03
N GLY A 272 21.55 3.69 5.08
CA GLY A 272 21.85 2.32 5.43
C GLY A 272 21.45 1.33 4.32
N ILE A 273 20.26 1.52 3.73
CA ILE A 273 19.80 0.72 2.59
C ILE A 273 20.70 0.93 1.37
N VAL A 274 21.06 2.17 1.04
CA VAL A 274 22.00 2.47 -0.06
C VAL A 274 23.34 1.76 0.15
N ARG A 275 23.88 1.77 1.38
CA ARG A 275 25.12 1.06 1.75
C ARG A 275 25.01 -0.45 1.58
N LEU A 276 23.88 -1.03 1.96
CA LEU A 276 23.58 -2.45 1.78
C LEU A 276 23.47 -2.80 0.30
N VAL A 277 22.68 -2.07 -0.49
CA VAL A 277 22.54 -2.35 -1.94
C VAL A 277 23.90 -2.22 -2.65
N LYS A 278 24.75 -1.27 -2.25
CA LYS A 278 26.11 -1.14 -2.77
C LYS A 278 26.99 -2.36 -2.47
N SER A 279 26.85 -2.97 -1.28
CA SER A 279 27.61 -4.19 -0.92
C SER A 279 27.30 -5.38 -1.83
N LEU A 280 26.07 -5.45 -2.37
CA LEU A 280 25.62 -6.52 -3.27
C LEU A 280 26.39 -6.54 -4.61
N LEU A 281 27.15 -5.49 -4.92
CA LEU A 281 27.92 -5.38 -6.16
C LEU A 281 29.23 -6.17 -6.14
N VAL A 282 29.71 -6.57 -4.97
CA VAL A 282 31.01 -7.24 -4.81
C VAL A 282 30.92 -8.71 -5.21
N GLN A 283 30.21 -9.53 -4.43
CA GLN A 283 30.11 -10.97 -4.66
C GLN A 283 29.09 -11.35 -5.74
N LYS A 284 28.05 -10.51 -5.92
CA LYS A 284 26.96 -10.72 -6.89
C LYS A 284 26.34 -12.13 -6.81
N ASN A 285 26.18 -12.67 -5.61
CA ASN A 285 25.50 -13.94 -5.30
C ASN A 285 24.02 -13.75 -4.95
N ILE A 286 23.67 -12.62 -4.34
CA ILE A 286 22.32 -12.35 -3.85
C ILE A 286 21.33 -12.21 -5.00
N GLU A 287 20.29 -13.04 -4.94
CA GLU A 287 19.18 -13.11 -5.90
C GLU A 287 17.97 -12.31 -5.43
N GLU A 288 17.79 -12.19 -4.12
CA GLU A 288 16.64 -11.55 -3.50
C GLU A 288 17.04 -10.72 -2.30
N PHE A 289 16.74 -9.41 -2.36
CA PHE A 289 16.98 -8.46 -1.28
C PHE A 289 15.64 -7.83 -0.87
N ARG A 290 15.20 -8.03 0.37
CA ARG A 290 14.00 -7.38 0.92
C ARG A 290 14.36 -6.46 2.06
N ALA A 291 13.89 -5.22 2.01
CA ALA A 291 14.10 -4.22 3.04
C ALA A 291 12.94 -3.21 3.14
N SER A 292 11.73 -3.64 2.80
CA SER A 292 10.51 -2.84 2.88
C SER A 292 10.12 -2.51 4.35
N ASN A 293 9.24 -1.52 4.51
CA ASN A 293 8.63 -1.16 5.80
C ASN A 293 9.63 -0.76 6.91
N GLN A 294 10.66 0.02 6.60
CA GLN A 294 11.58 0.51 7.64
C GLN A 294 10.92 1.60 8.49
N LEU A 295 11.14 1.55 9.81
CA LEU A 295 10.59 2.52 10.77
C LEU A 295 11.18 3.93 10.57
N THR A 296 12.47 4.01 10.27
CA THR A 296 13.20 5.28 10.12
C THR A 296 13.22 5.79 8.68
N ALA A 297 12.87 4.95 7.71
CA ALA A 297 12.84 5.29 6.29
C ALA A 297 11.45 5.03 5.71
N HIS A 298 10.45 5.74 6.23
CA HIS A 298 9.12 5.79 5.62
C HIS A 298 9.17 6.30 4.17
N VAL A 299 10.11 7.21 3.89
CA VAL A 299 10.41 7.74 2.56
C VAL A 299 11.92 7.60 2.33
N LEU A 300 12.32 6.92 1.25
CA LEU A 300 13.74 6.75 0.89
C LEU A 300 14.36 8.08 0.44
N GLY A 301 13.57 8.89 -0.28
CA GLY A 301 14.00 10.16 -0.88
C GLY A 301 14.65 9.96 -2.27
N ASN A 302 14.47 10.97 -3.14
CA ASN A 302 14.85 10.88 -4.55
C ASN A 302 16.31 10.46 -4.77
N LYS A 303 17.24 11.10 -4.04
CA LYS A 303 18.67 10.78 -4.15
C LYS A 303 18.97 9.31 -3.83
N ALA A 304 18.42 8.80 -2.72
CA ALA A 304 18.66 7.42 -2.32
C ALA A 304 18.03 6.43 -3.32
N GLU A 305 16.83 6.70 -3.82
CA GLU A 305 16.20 5.86 -4.85
C GLU A 305 17.00 5.83 -6.16
N MET A 306 17.56 6.97 -6.59
CA MET A 306 18.40 7.04 -7.78
C MET A 306 19.73 6.30 -7.59
N ASP A 307 20.37 6.45 -6.42
CA ASP A 307 21.60 5.72 -6.08
C ASP A 307 21.34 4.20 -6.05
N ILE A 308 20.25 3.77 -5.41
CA ILE A 308 19.81 2.36 -5.37
C ILE A 308 19.56 1.85 -6.79
N THR A 309 18.87 2.62 -7.64
CA THR A 309 18.61 2.26 -9.04
C THR A 309 19.91 2.05 -9.81
N GLN A 310 20.86 2.98 -9.68
CA GLN A 310 22.17 2.89 -10.34
C GLN A 310 22.95 1.65 -9.88
N PHE A 311 22.90 1.30 -8.60
CA PHE A 311 23.54 0.08 -8.10
C PHE A 311 22.82 -1.18 -8.59
N ILE A 312 21.49 -1.22 -8.59
CA ILE A 312 20.74 -2.37 -9.12
C ILE A 312 21.07 -2.59 -10.60
N GLU A 313 21.19 -1.55 -11.40
CA GLU A 313 21.57 -1.63 -12.82
C GLU A 313 22.95 -2.25 -13.07
N GLN A 314 23.88 -2.10 -12.13
CA GLN A 314 25.22 -2.71 -12.18
C GLN A 314 25.23 -4.18 -11.73
N ASN A 315 24.19 -4.62 -11.02
CA ASN A 315 24.04 -5.98 -10.55
C ASN A 315 23.33 -6.86 -11.60
N THR A 316 23.87 -8.05 -11.87
CA THR A 316 23.36 -8.96 -12.93
C THR A 316 22.68 -10.23 -12.40
N THR A 317 22.68 -10.43 -11.08
CA THR A 317 22.20 -11.65 -10.42
C THR A 317 20.95 -11.42 -9.56
N LEU A 318 20.76 -10.19 -9.08
CA LEU A 318 19.57 -9.76 -8.36
C LEU A 318 18.34 -9.88 -9.26
N MET A 319 17.36 -10.66 -8.79
CA MET A 319 16.10 -10.93 -9.50
C MET A 319 14.90 -10.29 -8.82
N ARG A 320 14.94 -10.14 -7.50
CA ARG A 320 13.83 -9.61 -6.71
C ARG A 320 14.34 -8.58 -5.70
N VAL A 321 13.69 -7.43 -5.69
CA VAL A 321 13.97 -6.33 -4.75
C VAL A 321 12.68 -5.96 -4.04
N GLY A 322 12.62 -6.24 -2.74
CA GLY A 322 11.54 -5.84 -1.84
C GLY A 322 11.80 -4.44 -1.29
N LEU A 323 11.65 -3.42 -2.14
CA LEU A 323 11.69 -2.00 -1.76
C LEU A 323 10.53 -1.28 -2.43
N PHE A 324 9.99 -0.29 -1.74
CA PHE A 324 8.98 0.60 -2.31
C PHE A 324 9.67 1.84 -2.89
N PHE A 325 9.58 2.01 -4.21
CA PHE A 325 10.09 3.19 -4.92
C PHE A 325 8.93 4.17 -5.16
N GLU A 326 9.03 5.38 -4.64
CA GLU A 326 8.05 6.44 -4.86
C GLU A 326 8.14 6.99 -6.29
N PHE A 327 9.35 7.15 -6.81
CA PHE A 327 9.57 7.75 -8.13
C PHE A 327 9.34 6.73 -9.26
N ASN A 328 8.51 7.11 -10.23
CA ASN A 328 8.14 6.22 -11.33
C ASN A 328 9.34 5.86 -12.23
N ASP A 329 10.30 6.78 -12.39
CA ASP A 329 11.52 6.52 -13.16
C ASP A 329 12.37 5.39 -12.53
N ALA A 330 12.67 5.52 -11.23
CA ALA A 330 13.37 4.49 -10.46
C ALA A 330 12.64 3.14 -10.53
N ARG A 331 11.32 3.14 -10.28
CA ARG A 331 10.48 1.94 -10.34
C ARG A 331 10.54 1.24 -11.70
N SER A 332 10.41 2.01 -12.78
CA SER A 332 10.41 1.47 -14.15
C SER A 332 11.79 0.92 -14.54
N ARG A 333 12.87 1.64 -14.20
CA ARG A 333 14.25 1.21 -14.47
C ARG A 333 14.61 -0.05 -13.71
N VAL A 334 14.32 -0.10 -12.41
CA VAL A 334 14.54 -1.28 -11.57
C VAL A 334 13.74 -2.47 -12.10
N ALA A 335 12.44 -2.31 -12.36
CA ALA A 335 11.61 -3.40 -12.89
C ALA A 335 12.13 -3.95 -14.23
N ASN A 336 12.48 -3.07 -15.16
CA ASN A 336 13.06 -3.45 -16.45
C ASN A 336 14.39 -4.20 -16.29
N HIS A 337 15.24 -3.77 -15.35
CA HIS A 337 16.53 -4.41 -15.13
C HIS A 337 16.40 -5.78 -14.45
N LEU A 338 15.53 -5.91 -13.45
CA LEU A 338 15.22 -7.20 -12.82
C LEU A 338 14.63 -8.18 -13.84
N GLN A 339 13.74 -7.70 -14.73
CA GLN A 339 13.20 -8.52 -15.82
C GLN A 339 14.31 -9.03 -16.77
N LYS A 340 15.30 -8.20 -17.09
CA LYS A 340 16.48 -8.62 -17.88
C LYS A 340 17.32 -9.67 -17.15
N ASN A 341 17.50 -9.54 -15.84
CA ASN A 341 18.26 -10.51 -15.04
C ASN A 341 17.52 -11.87 -14.99
N ILE A 342 16.20 -11.85 -14.82
CA ILE A 342 15.36 -13.06 -14.88
C ILE A 342 15.46 -13.72 -16.26
N ASP A 343 15.36 -12.95 -17.35
CA ASP A 343 15.48 -13.49 -18.71
C ASP A 343 16.88 -14.07 -18.99
N ARG A 344 17.95 -13.45 -18.45
CA ARG A 344 19.31 -13.99 -18.52
C ARG A 344 19.39 -15.38 -17.87
N ASN A 345 18.79 -15.56 -16.70
CA ASN A 345 18.73 -16.86 -16.03
C ASN A 345 17.88 -17.88 -16.82
N ARG A 346 16.78 -17.45 -17.45
CA ARG A 346 15.98 -18.30 -18.35
C ARG A 346 16.78 -18.76 -19.58
N LEU A 347 17.55 -17.87 -20.21
CA LEU A 347 18.40 -18.18 -21.35
C LEU A 347 19.51 -19.17 -20.99
N ARG A 348 20.15 -18.98 -19.82
CA ARG A 348 21.13 -19.93 -19.27
C ARG A 348 20.54 -21.34 -19.11
N ARG A 349 19.31 -21.46 -18.58
CA ARG A 349 18.61 -22.76 -18.43
C ARG A 349 18.25 -23.43 -19.75
N THR A 350 17.93 -22.65 -20.78
CA THR A 350 17.45 -23.16 -22.08
C THR A 350 18.56 -23.34 -23.12
N GLY A 351 19.81 -22.95 -22.80
CA GLY A 351 20.96 -23.05 -23.70
C GLY A 351 20.87 -22.17 -24.95
N ARG A 352 19.94 -21.20 -24.98
CA ARG A 352 19.74 -20.30 -26.14
C ARG A 352 20.46 -18.99 -25.90
N ALA A 353 21.16 -18.48 -26.91
CA ALA A 353 21.78 -17.16 -26.89
C ALA A 353 20.71 -16.07 -26.71
N PRO A 354 21.03 -14.93 -26.05
CA PRO A 354 20.10 -13.83 -25.89
C PRO A 354 19.58 -13.35 -27.23
N ARG A 355 18.26 -13.40 -27.41
CA ARG A 355 17.59 -12.73 -28.53
C ARG A 355 17.62 -11.24 -28.20
N ASN A 356 18.43 -10.48 -28.93
CA ASN A 356 18.33 -9.03 -28.93
C ASN A 356 16.91 -8.67 -29.41
N LEU A 357 16.02 -8.39 -28.47
CA LEU A 357 14.69 -7.87 -28.74
C LEU A 357 14.83 -6.37 -29.02
N THR A 358 15.41 -6.02 -30.16
CA THR A 358 15.06 -4.77 -30.83
C THR A 358 13.70 -5.00 -31.46
N ALA A 359 12.70 -4.24 -31.01
CA ALA A 359 11.36 -4.21 -31.58
C ALA A 359 11.45 -3.96 -33.10
N GLY A 360 11.22 -5.01 -33.88
CA GLY A 360 11.19 -4.96 -35.33
C GLY A 360 10.17 -5.97 -35.80
N TYR A 361 9.13 -5.47 -36.45
CA TYR A 361 8.10 -6.27 -37.14
C TYR A 361 8.75 -7.44 -37.87
N ILE A 362 8.35 -8.67 -37.53
CA ILE A 362 8.64 -9.85 -38.35
C ILE A 362 7.76 -9.73 -39.59
N LEU A 363 8.28 -9.08 -40.63
CA LEU A 363 7.81 -9.31 -41.99
C LEU A 363 8.07 -10.79 -42.29
N LYS A 364 6.98 -11.56 -42.38
CA LYS A 364 7.01 -12.91 -42.95
C LYS A 364 7.69 -12.80 -44.32
N LYS A 365 8.91 -13.33 -44.46
CA LYS A 365 9.51 -13.53 -45.77
C LYS A 365 8.78 -14.70 -46.40
N ASP A 366 7.99 -14.40 -47.43
CA ASP A 366 7.44 -15.38 -48.34
C ASP A 366 8.56 -16.29 -48.86
N THR A 367 8.38 -17.59 -48.70
CA THR A 367 9.24 -18.62 -49.28
C THR A 367 9.20 -18.54 -50.81
N PRO A 368 10.35 -18.45 -51.52
CA PRO A 368 10.35 -18.48 -52.97
C PRO A 368 10.04 -19.88 -53.49
N ASN A 369 8.96 -19.96 -54.24
CA ASN A 369 8.50 -21.13 -54.97
C ASN A 369 9.55 -21.54 -56.02
N THR A 370 10.11 -22.74 -55.90
CA THR A 370 11.04 -23.29 -56.87
C THR A 370 10.33 -23.59 -58.18
N LYS A 371 10.59 -22.78 -59.23
CA LYS A 371 10.40 -23.18 -60.61
C LYS A 371 11.66 -22.94 -61.42
N LYS A 372 12.16 -24.05 -61.97
CA LYS A 372 13.24 -24.13 -62.96
C LYS A 372 12.83 -23.37 -64.23
N SER A 373 13.76 -22.59 -64.79
CA SER A 373 13.88 -22.43 -66.24
C SER A 373 15.28 -21.95 -66.60
N ASN A 374 15.94 -22.78 -67.41
CA ASN A 374 17.13 -22.55 -68.21
C ASN A 374 17.16 -21.17 -68.88
N THR A 375 18.33 -20.53 -68.83
CA THR A 375 19.07 -19.79 -69.88
C THR A 375 20.15 -19.00 -69.13
N GLY A 376 21.44 -19.32 -69.17
CA GLY A 376 22.27 -19.34 -70.37
C GLY A 376 23.02 -18.01 -70.50
N GLN A 377 24.10 -17.82 -69.74
CA GLN A 377 25.25 -16.99 -70.14
C GLN A 377 26.41 -17.13 -69.14
N GLU A 378 27.51 -17.69 -69.63
CA GLU A 378 28.84 -17.63 -69.04
C GLU A 378 29.31 -16.19 -68.93
N PHE A 379 30.04 -15.83 -67.87
CA PHE A 379 31.31 -15.10 -67.99
C PHE A 379 32.25 -15.49 -66.83
N LYS A 380 33.47 -15.89 -67.22
CA LYS A 380 34.62 -16.22 -66.37
C LYS A 380 35.37 -14.96 -65.89
N VAL A 381 36.32 -15.21 -64.99
CA VAL A 381 37.61 -14.51 -64.73
C VAL A 381 37.61 -13.65 -63.46
N TYR A 382 38.21 -14.16 -62.36
CA TYR A 382 39.58 -13.91 -61.81
C TYR A 382 39.78 -12.44 -61.41
N THR A 383 40.20 -12.08 -60.20
CA THR A 383 41.48 -12.26 -59.47
C THR A 383 41.27 -11.64 -58.07
N GLU A 384 41.95 -11.91 -56.96
CA GLU A 384 43.18 -12.62 -56.58
C GLU A 384 43.01 -13.01 -55.10
#